data_AF-A0AAW6ZTL5-F1
#
_entry.id   AF-A0AAW6ZTL5-F1
#
_cell.length_a   1.000
_cell.length_b   1.000
_cell.length_c   1.000
_cell.angle_alpha   90.00
_cell.angle_beta   90.00
_cell.angle_gamma   90.00
#
_symmetry.space_group_name_H-M   'P 1'
#
loop_
_entity.id
_entity.type
_entity.pdbx_description
1 polymer ?
#
loop_
_entity_poly.entity_id
_entity_poly.type
_entity_poly.pdbx_seq_one_letter_code
_entity_poly.pdbx_strand_id
1 'polypeptide(L)'
;MLTQDVTKELEAVMEQLQQQGKEPTVALVKARMKTPVPMPALIATIKSWKSANRIPKVEVAVQAPKEEDRITALENTVAQLVTRVEELEAKLSEKTS
;
A
#
# COMPACT_ATOMS: atom_id res chain seq x y z
N MET A 1 -3.96 -10.95 15.20
CA MET A 1 -3.16 -10.47 14.05
C MET A 1 -4.04 -9.51 13.27
N LEU A 2 -3.56 -8.31 12.95
CA LEU A 2 -4.32 -7.35 12.14
C LEU A 2 -4.29 -7.81 10.68
N THR A 3 -5.46 -8.10 10.11
CA THR A 3 -5.61 -8.50 8.70
C THR A 3 -6.28 -7.39 7.91
N GLN A 4 -5.91 -7.26 6.64
CA GLN A 4 -6.51 -6.34 5.68
C GLN A 4 -7.20 -7.16 4.59
N ASP A 5 -8.46 -6.85 4.33
CA ASP A 5 -9.20 -7.40 3.19
C ASP A 5 -8.74 -6.69 1.90
N VAL A 6 -8.18 -7.46 0.96
CA VAL A 6 -7.68 -6.97 -0.33
C VAL A 6 -8.55 -7.43 -1.51
N THR A 7 -9.71 -8.02 -1.24
CA THR A 7 -10.58 -8.62 -2.26
C THR A 7 -10.99 -7.61 -3.33
N LYS A 8 -11.41 -6.40 -2.94
CA LYS A 8 -11.80 -5.33 -3.88
C LYS A 8 -10.64 -4.84 -4.74
N GLU A 9 -9.45 -4.76 -4.16
CA GLU A 9 -8.24 -4.38 -4.91
C GLU A 9 -7.92 -5.44 -5.96
N LEU A 10 -8.03 -6.72 -5.58
CA LEU A 10 -7.81 -7.86 -6.46
C LEU A 10 -8.84 -7.93 -7.59
N GLU A 11 -10.12 -7.69 -7.31
CA GLU A 11 -11.19 -7.55 -8.30
C GLU A 11 -10.85 -6.47 -9.34
N ALA A 12 -10.51 -5.26 -8.88
CA ALA A 12 -10.17 -4.16 -9.77
C ALA A 12 -8.97 -4.49 -10.67
N VAL A 13 -7.92 -5.13 -10.13
CA VAL A 13 -6.74 -5.51 -10.92
C VAL A 13 -7.10 -6.57 -11.98
N MET A 14 -7.94 -7.54 -11.62
CA MET A 14 -8.37 -8.61 -12.53
C MET A 14 -9.25 -8.05 -13.66
N GLU A 15 -10.20 -7.17 -13.35
CA GLU A 15 -11.03 -6.48 -14.33
C GLU A 15 -10.20 -5.62 -15.28
N GLN A 16 -9.24 -4.84 -14.75
CA GLN A 16 -8.33 -4.03 -15.56
C GLN A 16 -7.51 -4.88 -16.53
N LEU A 17 -7.07 -6.07 -16.10
CA LEU A 17 -6.34 -7.00 -16.96
C LEU A 17 -7.23 -7.54 -18.08
N GLN A 18 -8.48 -7.93 -17.76
CA GLN A 18 -9.45 -8.36 -18.75
C GLN A 18 -9.78 -7.27 -19.77
N GLN A 19 -9.99 -6.03 -19.31
CA GLN A 19 -10.24 -4.87 -20.19
C GLN A 19 -9.05 -4.58 -21.12
N GLN A 20 -7.83 -4.88 -20.69
CA GLN A 20 -6.62 -4.79 -21.51
C GLN A 20 -6.42 -6.00 -22.45
N GLY A 21 -7.32 -6.98 -22.45
CA GLY A 21 -7.17 -8.23 -23.20
C GLY A 21 -6.01 -9.10 -22.70
N LYS A 22 -5.53 -8.88 -21.48
CA LYS A 22 -4.40 -9.60 -20.89
C LYS A 22 -4.90 -10.68 -19.95
N GLU A 23 -4.34 -11.89 -20.08
CA GLU A 23 -4.61 -12.96 -19.15
C GLU A 23 -3.97 -12.65 -17.77
N PRO A 24 -4.72 -12.73 -16.66
CA PRO A 24 -4.16 -12.55 -15.34
C PRO A 24 -3.16 -13.66 -14.98
N THR A 25 -1.90 -13.26 -14.81
CA THR A 25 -0.82 -14.13 -14.30
C THR A 25 -0.38 -13.66 -12.92
N VAL A 26 0.25 -14.55 -12.14
CA VAL A 26 0.74 -14.22 -10.79
C VAL A 26 1.64 -12.98 -10.82
N ALA A 27 2.54 -12.88 -11.80
CA ALA A 27 3.43 -11.74 -11.96
C ALA A 27 2.67 -10.45 -12.31
N LEU A 28 1.72 -10.51 -13.25
CA LEU A 28 0.97 -9.34 -13.70
C LEU A 28 0.02 -8.79 -12.63
N VAL A 29 -0.60 -9.67 -11.85
CA VAL A 29 -1.47 -9.31 -10.74
C VAL A 29 -0.60 -8.72 -9.62
N LYS A 30 0.47 -9.41 -9.21
CA LYS A 30 1.38 -8.93 -8.16
C LYS A 30 1.97 -7.55 -8.49
N ALA A 31 2.36 -7.30 -9.74
CA ALA A 31 2.93 -6.02 -10.15
C ALA A 31 1.95 -4.84 -10.11
N ARG A 32 0.63 -5.11 -10.09
CA ARG A 32 -0.43 -4.09 -10.08
C ARG A 32 -1.06 -3.88 -8.70
N MET A 33 -0.83 -4.79 -7.75
CA MET A 33 -1.30 -4.64 -6.38
C MET A 33 -0.38 -3.70 -5.60
N LYS A 34 -0.98 -2.83 -4.80
CA LYS A 34 -0.31 -1.97 -3.81
C LYS A 34 -0.02 -2.75 -2.55
N THR A 35 -0.95 -3.63 -2.16
CA THR A 35 -0.80 -4.46 -0.97
C THR A 35 -0.01 -5.73 -1.32
N PRO A 36 1.07 -6.08 -0.60
CA PRO A 36 1.79 -7.32 -0.85
C PRO A 36 0.93 -8.53 -0.49
N VAL A 37 0.52 -9.30 -1.50
CA VAL A 37 -0.26 -10.52 -1.32
C VAL A 37 0.65 -11.76 -1.42
N PRO A 38 0.53 -12.74 -0.49
CA PRO A 38 1.27 -13.98 -0.56
C PRO A 38 1.03 -14.74 -1.88
N MET A 39 2.07 -15.33 -2.46
CA MET A 39 1.97 -16.10 -3.70
C MET A 39 0.90 -17.20 -3.66
N PRO A 40 0.72 -17.98 -2.57
CA PRO A 40 -0.34 -18.98 -2.50
C PRO A 40 -1.75 -18.39 -2.67
N ALA A 41 -2.00 -17.21 -2.10
CA ALA A 41 -3.30 -16.53 -2.22
C ALA A 41 -3.55 -16.03 -3.65
N LEU A 42 -2.53 -15.50 -4.32
CA LEU A 42 -2.61 -15.11 -5.73
C LEU A 42 -2.89 -16.31 -6.64
N ILE A 43 -2.19 -17.43 -6.43
CA ILE A 43 -2.38 -18.66 -7.20
C ILE A 43 -3.81 -19.19 -7.03
N ALA A 44 -4.30 -19.26 -5.78
CA ALA A 44 -5.66 -19.70 -5.49
C ALA A 44 -6.72 -18.81 -6.15
N THR A 45 -6.52 -17.50 -6.11
CA THR A 45 -7.41 -16.52 -6.74
C THR A 45 -7.45 -16.71 -8.25
N ILE A 46 -6.29 -16.74 -8.92
CA ILE A 46 -6.21 -16.89 -10.38
C ILE A 46 -6.84 -18.20 -10.82
N LYS A 47 -6.61 -19.30 -10.08
CA LYS A 47 -7.22 -20.59 -10.36
C LYS A 47 -8.76 -20.53 -10.23
N SER A 48 -9.26 -19.95 -9.14
CA SER A 48 -10.71 -19.77 -8.91
C SER A 48 -11.35 -18.94 -10.00
N TRP A 49 -10.72 -17.83 -10.38
CA TRP A 49 -11.18 -16.96 -11.46
C TRP A 49 -11.19 -17.69 -12.80
N LYS A 50 -10.13 -18.45 -13.16
CA LYS A 50 -10.12 -19.27 -14.38
C LYS A 50 -11.22 -20.32 -14.40
N SER A 51 -11.50 -20.96 -13.27
CA SER A 51 -12.47 -22.06 -13.21
C SER A 51 -13.93 -21.62 -13.11
N ALA A 52 -14.20 -20.49 -12.46
CA ALA A 52 -15.55 -20.11 -12.04
C ALA A 52 -15.83 -18.60 -12.16
N ASN A 53 -14.94 -17.84 -12.79
CA ASN A 53 -15.00 -16.39 -12.94
C ASN A 53 -15.33 -15.65 -11.63
N ARG A 54 -14.82 -16.18 -10.50
CA ARG A 54 -15.06 -15.66 -9.16
C ARG A 54 -13.75 -15.43 -8.41
N ILE A 55 -13.71 -14.34 -7.67
CA ILE A 55 -12.58 -13.96 -6.81
C ILE A 55 -12.97 -14.30 -5.36
N PRO A 56 -12.24 -15.20 -4.68
CA PRO A 56 -12.53 -15.52 -3.29
C PRO A 56 -12.17 -14.34 -2.39
N LYS A 57 -12.75 -14.31 -1.18
CA LYS A 57 -12.34 -13.35 -0.16
C LYS A 57 -10.87 -13.60 0.23
N VAL A 58 -10.03 -12.59 0.12
CA VAL A 58 -8.60 -12.66 0.46
C VAL A 58 -8.29 -11.65 1.56
N GLU A 59 -7.88 -12.18 2.71
CA GLU A 59 -7.37 -11.40 3.83
C GLU A 59 -5.85 -11.63 3.94
N VAL A 60 -5.09 -10.55 4.01
CA VAL A 60 -3.64 -10.58 4.17
C VAL A 60 -3.24 -9.99 5.50
N ALA A 61 -2.19 -10.53 6.11
CA ALA A 61 -1.62 -9.94 7.31
C ALA A 61 -1.07 -8.54 6.96
N VAL A 62 -1.47 -7.53 7.72
CA VAL A 62 -0.89 -6.20 7.59
C VAL A 62 0.57 -6.30 8.01
N GLN A 63 1.50 -6.15 7.07
CA GLN A 63 2.89 -5.95 7.41
C GLN A 63 3.00 -4.55 8.02
N ALA A 64 3.24 -4.49 9.33
CA ALA A 64 3.64 -3.25 9.95
C ALA A 64 4.91 -2.76 9.25
N PRO A 65 5.00 -1.47 8.88
CA PRO A 65 6.25 -0.92 8.38
C PRO A 65 7.35 -1.22 9.41
N LYS A 66 8.53 -1.62 8.93
CA LYS A 66 9.66 -1.96 9.79
C LYS A 66 9.89 -0.80 10.75
N GLU A 67 10.15 -1.10 12.02
CA GLU A 67 10.29 -0.06 13.05
C GLU A 67 11.35 0.97 12.67
N GLU A 68 12.44 0.54 12.03
CA GLU A 68 13.49 1.41 11.48
C GLU A 68 12.97 2.42 10.46
N ASP A 69 12.16 2.00 9.49
CA ASP A 69 11.59 2.90 8.47
C ASP A 69 10.66 3.96 9.13
N ARG A 70 9.93 3.55 10.18
CA ARG A 70 9.05 4.46 10.95
C ARG A 70 9.86 5.45 11.76
N ILE A 71 10.93 5.01 12.41
CA ILE A 71 11.83 5.86 13.19
C ILE A 71 12.46 6.90 12.29
N THR A 72 13.04 6.50 11.15
CA THR A 72 13.63 7.45 10.18
C THR A 72 12.61 8.47 9.66
N ALA A 73 11.38 8.04 9.37
CA ALA A 73 10.31 8.97 8.95
C ALA A 73 9.94 9.97 10.05
N LEU A 74 9.88 9.52 11.30
CA LEU A 74 9.59 10.37 12.46
C LEU A 74 10.73 11.36 12.73
N GLU A 75 11.98 10.92 12.69
CA GLU A 75 13.16 11.77 12.86
C GLU A 75 13.20 12.89 11.82
N ASN A 76 12.96 12.55 10.55
CA ASN A 76 12.87 13.54 9.47
C ASN A 76 11.74 14.55 9.69
N THR A 77 10.59 14.06 10.17
CA THR A 77 9.44 14.93 10.48
C THR A 77 9.76 15.88 11.62
N VAL A 78 10.40 15.39 12.69
CA VAL A 78 10.84 16.21 13.83
C VAL A 78 11.82 17.27 13.36
N ALA A 79 12.82 16.92 12.55
CA ALA A 79 13.79 17.88 12.02
C ALA A 79 13.11 19.00 11.22
N GLN A 80 12.17 18.66 10.32
CA GLN A 80 11.42 19.65 9.53
C GLN A 80 10.55 20.56 10.41
N LEU A 81 9.93 20.00 11.44
CA LEU A 81 9.10 20.78 12.37
C LEU A 81 9.96 21.74 13.20
N VAL A 82 11.12 21.32 13.67
CA VAL A 82 12.06 22.17 14.41
C VAL A 82 12.49 23.36 13.54
N THR A 83 12.96 23.12 12.31
CA THR A 83 13.33 24.20 11.39
C THR A 83 12.18 25.18 11.15
N ARG A 84 10.96 24.67 10.97
CA ARG A 84 9.79 25.52 10.75
C ARG A 84 9.42 26.35 11.98
N VAL A 85 9.61 25.82 13.19
CA VAL A 85 9.40 26.57 14.43
C VAL A 85 10.44 27.69 14.56
N GLU A 86 11.72 27.39 14.33
CA GLU A 86 12.80 28.39 14.37
C GLU A 86 12.55 29.54 13.38
N GLU A 87 12.14 29.22 12.15
CA GLU A 87 11.78 30.23 11.14
C GLU A 87 10.60 31.10 11.57
N LEU A 88 9.60 30.51 12.23
CA LEU A 88 8.43 31.24 12.71
C LEU A 88 8.79 32.14 13.89
N GLU A 89 9.59 31.65 14.82
CA GLU A 89 10.08 32.42 15.96
C GLU A 89 10.92 33.62 15.51
N ALA A 90 11.82 33.41 14.53
CA ALA A 90 12.59 34.50 13.92
C ALA A 90 11.68 35.57 13.31
N LYS A 91 10.69 35.18 12.48
CA LYS A 91 9.74 36.11 11.86
C LYS A 91 8.89 36.87 12.87
N LEU A 92 8.51 36.25 14.00
CA LEU A 92 7.79 36.95 15.06
C LEU A 92 8.68 37.98 15.78
N SER A 93 9.96 37.66 16.00
CA SER A 93 10.92 38.58 16.62
C SER A 93 11.16 39.83 15.76
N GLU A 94 11.27 39.67 14.44
CA GLU A 94 11.45 40.77 13.49
C GLU A 94 10.21 41.66 13.38
N LYS A 95 9.01 41.11 13.55
CA LYS A 95 7.75 41.85 13.46
C LYS A 95 7.36 42.59 14.75
N THR A 96 8.04 42.29 15.86
CA THR A 96 7.77 42.88 17.19
C THR A 96 8.82 43.93 17.58
N SER A 97 9.93 44.04 16.84
CA SER A 97 10.93 45.12 16.96
C SER A 97 10.63 46.28 16.01
#